data_AF-A0A645C7I4-F1
#
_entry.id   AF-A0A645C7I4-F1
#
_cell.length_a   1.000
_cell.length_b   1.000
_cell.length_c   1.000
_cell.angle_alpha   90.00
_cell.angle_beta   90.00
_cell.angle_gamma   90.00
#
_symmetry.space_group_name_H-M   'P 1'
#
loop_
_entity.id
_entity.type
_entity.pdbx_description
1 polymer ?
#
loop_
_entity_poly.entity_id
_entity_poly.type
_entity_poly.pdbx_seq_one_letter_code
_entity_poly.pdbx_strand_id
1 'polypeptide(L)'
;MADAEAQLLDYIKTYVPDARKAPLAGNTVGTDRAFLARDMPELEGHLHYRNVDVSSIKELARRWYPRAYYNAPDKNGNHRALADIQESIEELQYYREAVFVPQPGPTSTAARAIAAKCQGSLTGFAAQA
;
A
#
# COMPACT_ATOMS: atom_id res chain seq x y z
N MET A 1 -13.26 -6.04 -23.09
CA MET A 1 -12.26 -5.61 -22.09
C MET A 1 -11.29 -4.60 -22.68
N ALA A 2 -10.82 -4.78 -23.92
CA ALA A 2 -9.94 -3.83 -24.62
C ALA A 2 -10.38 -2.35 -24.52
N ASP A 3 -11.65 -2.03 -24.80
CA ASP A 3 -12.13 -0.63 -24.72
C ASP A 3 -12.04 -0.03 -23.31
N ALA A 4 -12.26 -0.85 -22.28
CA ALA A 4 -12.16 -0.42 -20.88
C ALA A 4 -10.69 -0.28 -20.46
N GLU A 5 -9.83 -1.20 -20.88
CA GLU A 5 -8.38 -1.12 -20.67
C GLU A 5 -7.81 0.16 -21.29
N ALA A 6 -8.14 0.45 -22.54
CA ALA A 6 -7.66 1.65 -23.24
C ALA A 6 -8.09 2.94 -22.52
N GLN A 7 -9.36 3.05 -22.15
CA GLN A 7 -9.88 4.21 -21.42
C GLN A 7 -9.20 4.41 -20.07
N LEU A 8 -9.00 3.32 -19.31
CA LEU A 8 -8.32 3.38 -18.02
C LEU A 8 -6.84 3.73 -18.18
N LEU A 9 -6.16 3.13 -19.16
CA LEU A 9 -4.75 3.38 -19.42
C LEU A 9 -4.51 4.84 -19.85
N ASP A 10 -5.36 5.37 -20.73
CA ASP A 10 -5.29 6.78 -21.15
C ASP A 10 -5.51 7.72 -19.96
N TYR A 11 -6.53 7.44 -19.12
CA TYR A 11 -6.78 8.20 -17.90
C TYR A 11 -5.58 8.17 -16.96
N ILE A 12 -5.01 6.99 -16.69
CA ILE A 12 -3.83 6.83 -15.83
C ILE A 12 -2.64 7.61 -16.38
N LYS A 13 -2.38 7.57 -17.69
CA LYS A 13 -1.28 8.29 -18.34
C LYS A 13 -1.37 9.82 -18.20
N THR A 14 -2.57 10.37 -17.97
CA THR A 14 -2.69 11.81 -17.68
C THR A 14 -2.05 12.22 -16.35
N TYR A 15 -1.99 11.31 -15.37
CA TYR A 15 -1.39 11.55 -14.05
C TYR A 15 -0.03 10.90 -13.87
N VAL A 16 0.19 9.74 -14.51
CA VAL A 16 1.41 8.94 -14.44
C VAL A 16 1.83 8.58 -15.86
N PRO A 17 2.45 9.52 -16.61
CA PRO A 17 2.77 9.32 -18.02
C PRO A 17 3.85 8.26 -18.24
N ASP A 18 4.80 8.17 -17.30
CA ASP A 18 5.89 7.21 -17.36
C ASP A 18 5.46 5.83 -16.86
N ALA A 19 5.71 4.80 -17.68
CA ALA A 19 5.49 3.42 -17.28
C ALA A 19 6.34 3.03 -16.07
N ARG A 20 5.83 2.06 -15.29
CA ARG A 20 6.48 1.46 -14.12
C ARG A 20 6.82 2.46 -13.00
N LYS A 21 6.10 3.57 -12.87
CA LYS A 21 6.29 4.51 -11.75
C LYS A 21 5.34 4.28 -10.59
N ALA A 22 4.04 4.13 -10.85
CA ALA A 22 3.03 4.03 -9.79
C ALA A 22 2.77 2.57 -9.40
N PRO A 23 2.86 2.21 -8.09
CA PRO A 23 2.39 0.91 -7.63
C PRO A 23 0.85 0.85 -7.65
N LEU A 24 0.30 -0.35 -7.74
CA LEU A 24 -1.14 -0.55 -7.53
C LEU A 24 -1.44 -0.50 -6.03
N ALA A 25 -2.48 0.25 -5.64
CA ALA A 25 -2.80 0.52 -4.24
C ALA A 25 -4.28 0.28 -3.95
N GLY A 26 -4.58 -0.25 -2.76
CA GLY A 26 -5.95 -0.54 -2.33
C GLY A 26 -5.98 -1.61 -1.24
N ASN A 27 -7.17 -2.05 -0.83
CA ASN A 27 -7.33 -3.20 0.03
C ASN A 27 -7.31 -4.51 -0.77
N THR A 28 -6.50 -5.49 -0.34
CA THR A 28 -6.50 -6.85 -0.93
C THR A 28 -6.18 -6.84 -2.43
N VAL A 29 -5.30 -5.91 -2.80
CA VAL A 29 -5.00 -5.54 -4.19
C VAL A 29 -4.24 -6.62 -4.96
N GLY A 30 -3.74 -7.65 -4.26
CA GLY A 30 -3.16 -8.84 -4.88
C GLY A 30 -4.16 -9.58 -5.79
N THR A 31 -5.45 -9.59 -5.42
CA THR A 31 -6.50 -10.18 -6.25
C THR A 31 -6.74 -9.34 -7.50
N ASP A 32 -6.88 -8.02 -7.35
CA ASP A 32 -7.07 -7.10 -8.48
C ASP A 32 -5.92 -7.18 -9.47
N ARG A 33 -4.68 -7.25 -8.96
CA ARG A 33 -3.48 -7.43 -9.79
C ARG A 33 -3.56 -8.68 -10.65
N ALA A 34 -4.03 -9.80 -10.09
CA ALA A 34 -4.16 -11.06 -10.83
C ALA A 34 -5.20 -10.94 -11.96
N PHE A 35 -6.32 -10.24 -11.72
CA PHE A 35 -7.29 -9.94 -12.76
C PHE A 35 -6.71 -9.03 -13.83
N LEU A 36 -6.05 -7.93 -13.47
CA LEU A 36 -5.41 -7.03 -14.43
C LEU A 36 -4.36 -7.75 -15.29
N ALA A 37 -3.51 -8.58 -14.69
CA ALA A 37 -2.50 -9.34 -15.45
C ALA A 37 -3.10 -10.28 -16.51
N ARG A 38 -4.29 -10.84 -16.24
CA ARG A 38 -5.01 -11.72 -17.15
C ARG A 38 -5.79 -10.95 -18.21
N ASP A 39 -6.50 -9.92 -17.78
CA ASP A 39 -7.59 -9.30 -18.53
C ASP A 39 -7.24 -7.93 -19.12
N MET A 40 -6.23 -7.25 -18.57
CA MET A 40 -5.75 -5.92 -18.94
C MET A 40 -4.20 -5.83 -18.86
N PRO A 41 -3.46 -6.63 -19.66
CA PRO A 41 -2.02 -6.78 -19.55
C PRO A 41 -1.22 -5.51 -19.92
N GLU A 42 -1.72 -4.65 -20.81
CA GLU A 42 -1.05 -3.40 -21.14
C GLU A 42 -1.14 -2.40 -19.98
N LEU A 43 -2.31 -2.34 -19.35
CA LEU A 43 -2.51 -1.54 -18.14
C LEU A 43 -1.65 -2.06 -16.99
N GLU A 44 -1.65 -3.37 -16.74
CA GLU A 44 -0.80 -3.98 -15.71
C GLU A 44 0.68 -3.66 -15.97
N GLY A 45 1.13 -3.79 -17.22
CA GLY A 45 2.50 -3.50 -17.64
C GLY A 45 2.89 -2.03 -17.47
N HIS A 46 1.94 -1.09 -17.50
CA HIS A 46 2.19 0.33 -17.22
C HIS A 46 2.39 0.60 -15.72
N LEU A 47 1.77 -0.18 -14.84
CA LEU A 47 1.92 -0.05 -13.40
C LEU A 47 3.25 -0.65 -12.92
N HIS A 48 3.81 -0.14 -11.82
CA HIS A 48 4.95 -0.78 -11.17
C HIS A 48 4.55 -2.14 -10.56
N TYR A 49 5.48 -3.10 -10.53
CA TYR A 49 5.23 -4.47 -10.05
C TYR A 49 4.93 -4.56 -8.54
N ARG A 50 5.28 -3.52 -7.78
CA ARG A 50 5.00 -3.45 -6.33
C ARG A 50 3.56 -3.03 -6.07
N ASN A 51 3.06 -3.45 -4.93
CA ASN A 51 1.74 -3.09 -4.43
C ASN A 51 1.86 -2.29 -3.13
N VAL A 52 0.89 -1.41 -2.90
CA VAL A 52 0.62 -0.81 -1.58
C VAL A 52 -0.70 -1.40 -1.10
N ASP A 53 -0.62 -2.49 -0.34
CA ASP A 53 -1.80 -3.21 0.14
C ASP A 53 -2.18 -2.77 1.56
N VAL A 54 -3.30 -2.05 1.66
CA VAL A 54 -3.83 -1.54 2.94
C VAL A 54 -4.20 -2.69 3.89
N SER A 55 -4.63 -3.83 3.34
CA SER A 55 -4.97 -5.01 4.13
C SER A 55 -3.73 -5.62 4.82
N SER A 56 -2.53 -5.44 4.26
CA SER A 56 -1.29 -5.84 4.94
C SER A 56 -1.05 -5.01 6.21
N ILE A 57 -1.28 -3.70 6.13
CA ILE A 57 -1.15 -2.79 7.28
C ILE A 57 -2.22 -3.10 8.33
N LYS A 58 -3.47 -3.33 7.89
CA LYS A 58 -4.57 -3.74 8.76
C LYS A 58 -4.25 -4.99 9.57
N GLU A 59 -3.67 -6.01 8.93
CA GLU A 59 -3.31 -7.25 9.61
C GLU A 59 -2.19 -7.07 10.64
N LEU A 60 -1.23 -6.18 10.38
CA LEU A 60 -0.20 -5.80 11.36
C LEU A 60 -0.79 -4.98 12.50
N ALA A 61 -1.64 -3.99 12.20
CA ALA A 61 -2.33 -3.18 13.20
C ALA A 61 -3.18 -4.04 14.14
N ARG A 62 -3.89 -5.04 13.61
CA ARG A 62 -4.68 -6.00 14.39
C ARG A 62 -3.85 -6.75 15.44
N ARG A 63 -2.61 -7.11 15.12
CA ARG A 63 -1.73 -7.93 15.98
C ARG A 63 -0.90 -7.09 16.93
N TRP A 64 -0.38 -5.96 16.46
CA TRP A 64 0.58 -5.15 17.20
C TRP A 64 -0.08 -3.97 17.90
N TYR A 65 -1.20 -3.47 17.36
CA TYR A 65 -1.91 -2.29 17.85
C TYR A 65 -3.44 -2.52 17.95
N PRO A 66 -3.93 -3.50 18.74
CA PRO A 66 -5.36 -3.85 18.78
C PRO A 66 -6.28 -2.66 19.04
N ARG A 67 -5.85 -1.70 19.88
CA ARG A 67 -6.62 -0.47 20.15
C ARG A 67 -6.83 0.38 18.90
N ALA A 68 -5.80 0.55 18.06
CA ALA A 68 -5.94 1.26 16.80
C ALA A 68 -6.84 0.46 15.84
N TYR A 69 -6.66 -0.86 15.75
CA TYR A 69 -7.50 -1.69 14.89
C TYR A 69 -8.99 -1.60 15.21
N TYR A 70 -9.39 -1.72 16.49
CA TYR A 70 -10.79 -1.68 16.90
C TYR A 70 -11.42 -0.28 16.86
N ASN A 71 -10.63 0.77 16.61
CA ASN A 71 -11.10 2.15 16.43
C ASN A 71 -10.87 2.66 15.00
N ALA A 72 -10.57 1.76 14.06
CA ALA A 72 -10.52 2.13 12.64
C ALA A 72 -11.94 2.46 12.13
N PRO A 73 -12.09 3.37 11.16
CA PRO A 73 -13.38 3.72 10.59
C PRO A 73 -14.13 2.51 10.02
N ASP A 74 -15.44 2.47 10.22
CA ASP A 74 -16.31 1.47 9.60
C ASP A 74 -16.44 1.70 8.09
N LYS A 75 -16.54 0.61 7.33
CA LYS A 75 -16.82 0.65 5.89
C LYS A 75 -18.32 0.70 5.67
N ASN A 76 -18.80 1.71 4.94
CA ASN A 76 -20.23 1.95 4.71
C ASN A 76 -20.71 1.37 3.36
N GLY A 77 -19.78 0.94 2.50
CA GLY A 77 -19.85 -0.32 1.76
C GLY A 77 -21.09 -0.57 0.91
N ASN A 78 -21.43 0.32 -0.04
CA ASN A 78 -22.42 0.01 -1.08
C ASN A 78 -21.84 -0.84 -2.24
N HIS A 79 -20.71 -1.53 -2.02
CA HIS A 79 -20.02 -2.41 -2.99
C HIS A 79 -19.79 -1.79 -4.37
N ARG A 80 -19.56 -0.47 -4.40
CA ARG A 80 -19.22 0.25 -5.62
C ARG A 80 -17.72 0.50 -5.62
N ALA A 81 -17.06 0.16 -6.73
CA ALA A 81 -15.60 0.29 -6.87
C ALA A 81 -15.05 1.65 -6.43
N LEU A 82 -15.70 2.76 -6.81
CA LEU A 82 -15.24 4.10 -6.40
C LEU A 82 -15.36 4.34 -4.89
N ALA A 83 -16.45 3.87 -4.26
CA ALA A 83 -16.62 3.98 -2.81
C ALA A 83 -15.57 3.12 -2.09
N ASP A 84 -15.34 1.90 -2.56
CA ASP A 84 -14.34 1.00 -1.97
C ASP A 84 -12.91 1.58 -2.09
N ILE A 85 -12.58 2.27 -3.19
CA ILE A 85 -11.31 3.00 -3.35
C ILE A 85 -11.19 4.14 -2.33
N GLN A 86 -12.24 4.94 -2.16
CA GLN A 86 -12.25 6.04 -1.20
C GLN A 86 -12.10 5.54 0.24
N GLU A 87 -12.84 4.51 0.62
CA GLU A 87 -12.74 3.87 1.94
C GLU A 87 -11.35 3.25 2.17
N SER A 88 -10.72 2.68 1.12
CA SER A 88 -9.34 2.18 1.21
C SER A 88 -8.33 3.31 1.50
N ILE A 89 -8.53 4.48 0.89
CA ILE A 89 -7.69 5.67 1.11
C ILE A 89 -7.88 6.21 2.53
N GLU A 90 -9.13 6.32 3.00
CA GLU A 90 -9.46 6.75 4.37
C GLU A 90 -8.90 5.79 5.42
N GLU A 91 -9.02 4.48 5.21
CA GLU A 91 -8.44 3.45 6.09
C GLU A 91 -6.90 3.59 6.16
N LEU A 92 -6.23 3.86 5.03
CA LEU A 92 -4.78 4.09 5.02
C LEU A 92 -4.39 5.41 5.70
N GLN A 93 -5.18 6.47 5.54
CA GLN A 93 -4.98 7.74 6.26
C GLN A 93 -5.06 7.52 7.77
N TYR A 94 -6.09 6.79 8.24
CA TYR A 94 -6.23 6.44 9.65
C TYR A 94 -5.00 5.69 10.19
N TYR A 95 -4.55 4.63 9.50
CA TYR A 95 -3.38 3.89 9.98
C TYR A 95 -2.11 4.72 9.94
N ARG A 96 -1.94 5.61 8.97
CA ARG A 96 -0.80 6.55 8.91
C ARG A 96 -0.71 7.42 10.17
N GLU A 97 -1.84 7.82 10.74
CA GLU A 97 -1.86 8.62 11.98
C GLU A 97 -1.77 7.76 13.25
N ALA A 98 -2.46 6.61 13.27
CA ALA A 98 -2.61 5.81 14.49
C ALA A 98 -1.48 4.78 14.72
N VAL A 99 -0.79 4.35 13.67
CA VAL A 99 0.16 3.21 13.72
C VAL A 99 1.58 3.58 13.29
N PHE A 100 1.72 4.51 12.34
CA PHE A 100 3.05 4.92 11.87
C PHE A 100 3.63 6.05 12.72
N VAL A 101 4.95 6.22 12.62
CA VAL A 101 5.64 7.36 13.23
C VAL A 101 5.15 8.67 12.61
N PRO A 102 4.83 9.71 13.41
CA PRO A 102 4.38 10.99 12.89
C PRO A 102 5.39 11.62 11.93
N GLN A 103 4.90 12.33 10.91
CA GLN A 103 5.77 13.07 10.00
C GLN A 103 6.47 14.24 10.70
N PRO A 104 7.73 14.58 10.32
CA PRO A 104 8.50 14.05 9.18
C PRO A 104 9.17 12.68 9.40
N GLY A 105 8.93 12.03 10.54
CA GLY A 105 9.58 10.78 10.92
C GLY A 105 10.87 11.01 11.71
N PRO A 106 11.58 9.93 12.08
CA PRO A 106 12.83 10.02 12.81
C PRO A 106 13.92 10.71 11.98
N THR A 107 14.81 11.45 12.64
CA THR A 107 16.00 12.01 11.99
C THR A 107 16.90 10.91 11.45
N SER A 108 17.78 11.21 10.49
CA SER A 108 18.73 10.23 9.94
C SER A 108 19.57 9.54 11.03
N THR A 109 19.93 10.27 12.09
CA THR A 109 20.66 9.69 13.24
C THR A 109 19.79 8.73 14.04
N ALA A 110 18.54 9.09 14.36
CA ALA A 110 17.62 8.20 15.06
C ALA A 110 17.27 6.95 14.23
N ALA A 111 17.03 7.11 12.93
CA ALA A 111 16.76 6.02 12.00
C ALA A 111 17.94 5.03 11.90
N ARG A 112 19.18 5.52 11.82
CA ARG A 112 20.39 4.68 11.83
C ARG A 112 20.53 3.89 13.15
N ALA A 113 20.23 4.52 14.28
CA ALA A 113 20.27 3.83 15.57
C ALA A 113 19.22 2.71 15.67
N ILE A 114 18.01 2.91 15.12
CA ILE A 114 17.00 1.85 15.04
C ILE A 114 17.48 0.73 14.10
N ALA A 115 18.03 1.08 12.93
CA ALA A 115 18.56 0.10 11.98
C ALA A 115 19.65 -0.77 12.59
N ALA A 116 20.60 -0.18 13.34
CA ALA A 116 21.67 -0.91 14.01
C ALA A 116 21.15 -1.92 15.06
N LYS A 117 20.01 -1.63 15.71
CA LYS A 117 19.36 -2.56 16.65
C LYS A 117 18.69 -3.74 15.93
N CYS A 118 18.12 -3.50 14.76
CA CYS A 118 17.37 -4.51 14.01
C CYS A 118 18.25 -5.36 13.08
N GLN A 119 19.32 -4.78 12.54
CA GLN A 119 20.18 -5.44 11.57
C GLN A 119 20.87 -6.66 12.19
N GLY A 120 20.72 -7.82 11.54
CA GLY A 120 21.35 -9.05 12.01
C GLY A 120 20.65 -9.73 13.19
N SER A 121 19.61 -9.12 13.78
CA SER A 121 18.95 -9.67 14.98
C SER A 121 18.31 -11.05 14.75
N LEU A 122 17.89 -11.33 13.51
CA LEU A 122 17.33 -12.62 13.10
C LEU A 122 18.28 -13.45 12.23
N THR A 123 19.15 -12.80 11.46
CA THR A 123 20.05 -13.48 10.50
C THR A 123 21.43 -13.79 11.06
N GLY A 124 21.76 -13.33 12.28
CA GLY A 124 23.04 -13.60 12.94
C GLY A 124 24.21 -12.76 12.45
N PHE A 125 24.03 -11.92 11.42
CA PHE A 125 25.03 -10.94 10.97
C PHE A 125 25.02 -9.72 11.90
N ALA A 126 25.45 -9.88 13.15
CA ALA A 126 25.74 -8.73 13.99
C ALA A 126 26.84 -7.91 13.32
N ALA A 127 26.61 -6.61 13.12
CA ALA A 127 27.64 -5.71 12.61
C ALA A 127 28.88 -5.86 13.50
N GLN A 128 29.98 -6.36 12.94
CA GLN A 128 31.28 -6.30 13.60
C GLN A 128 31.55 -4.82 13.88
N ALA A 129 31.64 -4.49 15.17
CA ALA A 129 31.93 -3.15 15.66
C ALA A 129 33.33 -2.70 15.23
#